data_AF-A0A7S0Z117-F1
#
_entry.id   AF-A0A7S0Z117-F1
#
_cell.length_a   1.000
_cell.length_b   1.000
_cell.length_c   1.000
_cell.angle_alpha   90.00
_cell.angle_beta   90.00
_cell.angle_gamma   90.00
#
_symmetry.space_group_name_H-M   'P 1'
#
loop_
_entity.id
_entity.type
_entity.pdbx_description
1 polymer ?
#
loop_
_entity_poly.entity_id
_entity_poly.type
_entity_poly.pdbx_seq_one_letter_code
_entity_poly.pdbx_strand_id
1 'polypeptide(L)'
;IRNFSLFFNPVSKPLAGGVTEMNVEFRAIMTLFPGDMVTVVLPAFTGPEAATFNVTSTPAGIIQVGSWSNTSKRLAMNITDKGPEGGDGLQALVDVMVLVPSSAGISLPAAGLALNQPDLTIATNAAAGPVEPTPIAASPAIFPEGQFWSMGVEYDSSAVLCSNTFGGLVPP
;
A
#
# COMPACT_ATOMS: atom_id res chain seq x y z
N ILE A 1 -16.39 -6.58 -7.01
CA ILE A 1 -15.35 -6.64 -5.96
C ILE A 1 -14.28 -5.61 -6.36
N ARG A 2 -14.21 -4.48 -5.67
CA ARG A 2 -13.26 -3.38 -5.95
C ARG A 2 -12.06 -3.56 -5.02
N ASN A 3 -10.96 -4.14 -5.50
CA ASN A 3 -9.75 -4.35 -4.69
C ASN A 3 -8.68 -3.34 -5.14
N PHE A 4 -8.46 -2.32 -4.30
CA PHE A 4 -7.34 -1.38 -4.39
C PHE A 4 -6.53 -1.55 -3.10
N SER A 5 -5.26 -1.96 -3.21
CA SER A 5 -4.43 -2.27 -2.05
C SER A 5 -3.08 -1.55 -2.17
N LEU A 6 -2.67 -0.80 -1.16
CA LEU A 6 -1.34 -0.20 -1.11
C LEU A 6 -0.51 -1.00 -0.11
N PHE A 7 0.53 -1.66 -0.59
CA PHE A 7 1.48 -2.36 0.27
C PHE A 7 2.78 -1.56 0.34
N PHE A 8 3.42 -1.53 1.50
CA PHE A 8 4.76 -0.97 1.64
C PHE A 8 5.68 -2.16 1.84
N ASN A 9 6.45 -2.50 0.82
CA ASN A 9 7.34 -3.66 0.88
C ASN A 9 8.59 -3.27 1.67
N PRO A 10 8.88 -3.90 2.82
CA PRO A 10 9.99 -3.49 3.65
C PRO A 10 11.27 -4.15 3.14
N VAL A 11 12.05 -3.44 2.32
CA VAL A 11 13.50 -3.66 2.34
C VAL A 11 14.08 -3.15 3.67
N SER A 12 13.35 -2.28 4.38
CA SER A 12 13.59 -1.83 5.75
C SER A 12 12.26 -1.53 6.45
N LYS A 13 12.20 -1.67 7.78
CA LYS A 13 11.00 -1.34 8.57
C LYS A 13 10.59 0.12 8.25
N PRO A 14 9.37 0.38 7.75
CA PRO A 14 8.96 1.73 7.42
C PRO A 14 8.91 2.57 8.70
N LEU A 15 9.82 3.52 8.80
CA LEU A 15 9.96 4.45 9.91
C LEU A 15 9.16 5.71 9.60
N ALA A 16 8.38 6.20 10.56
CA ALA A 16 7.72 7.50 10.44
C ALA A 16 8.76 8.60 10.15
N GLY A 17 8.50 9.45 9.15
CA GLY A 17 9.46 10.47 8.69
C GLY A 17 10.60 9.95 7.81
N GLY A 18 10.75 8.63 7.67
CA GLY A 18 11.77 8.01 6.81
C GLY A 18 11.37 8.00 5.34
N VAL A 19 12.35 8.09 4.46
CA VAL A 19 12.18 7.79 3.02
C VAL A 19 11.90 6.30 2.87
N THR A 20 10.87 5.93 2.12
CA THR A 20 10.46 4.53 1.96
C THR A 20 10.17 4.20 0.50
N GLU A 21 10.27 2.91 0.20
CA GLU A 21 9.80 2.34 -1.06
C GLU A 21 8.30 2.00 -0.92
N MET A 22 7.52 2.22 -1.98
CA MET A 22 6.06 2.04 -1.94
C MET A 22 5.59 1.13 -3.07
N ASN A 23 4.74 0.15 -2.76
CA ASN A 23 4.04 -0.68 -3.74
C ASN A 23 2.57 -0.25 -3.86
N VAL A 24 2.24 0.38 -4.98
CA VAL A 24 0.85 0.72 -5.30
C VAL A 24 0.25 -0.45 -6.09
N GLU A 25 -0.73 -1.15 -5.50
CA GLU A 25 -1.45 -2.21 -6.18
C GLU A 25 -2.90 -1.81 -6.46
N PHE A 26 -3.31 -2.00 -7.71
CA PHE A 26 -4.68 -1.76 -8.10
C PHE A 26 -5.10 -2.72 -9.21
N ARG A 27 -6.39 -3.06 -9.22
CA ARG A 27 -6.97 -3.77 -10.34
C ARG A 27 -7.62 -2.78 -11.29
N ALA A 28 -7.14 -2.73 -12.53
CA ALA A 28 -7.77 -1.91 -13.56
C ALA A 28 -9.11 -2.55 -13.95
N ILE A 29 -10.25 -1.94 -13.60
CA ILE A 29 -11.58 -2.49 -13.94
C ILE A 29 -12.01 -2.19 -15.38
N MET A 30 -11.23 -1.37 -16.07
CA MET A 30 -11.43 -0.92 -17.45
C MET A 30 -10.07 -0.85 -18.14
N THR A 31 -10.08 -0.71 -19.45
CA THR A 31 -8.85 -0.53 -20.23
C THR A 31 -8.27 0.87 -19.99
N LEU A 32 -6.98 0.96 -19.68
CA LEU A 32 -6.22 2.22 -19.62
C LEU A 32 -5.37 2.36 -20.88
N PHE A 33 -5.49 3.49 -21.57
CA PHE A 33 -4.75 3.78 -22.80
C PHE A 33 -3.48 4.58 -22.52
N PRO A 34 -2.47 4.52 -23.41
CA PRO A 34 -1.31 5.40 -23.31
C PRO A 34 -1.73 6.88 -23.25
N GLY A 35 -1.19 7.61 -22.28
CA GLY A 35 -1.60 8.99 -21.97
C GLY A 35 -2.61 9.11 -20.82
N ASP A 36 -3.26 8.00 -20.41
CA ASP A 36 -4.00 7.97 -19.15
C ASP A 36 -3.04 8.10 -17.97
N MET A 37 -3.55 8.66 -16.88
CA MET A 37 -2.84 8.98 -15.66
C MET A 37 -3.55 8.37 -14.47
N VAL A 38 -2.77 7.70 -13.63
CA VAL A 38 -3.19 7.22 -12.31
C VAL A 38 -2.61 8.17 -11.29
N THR A 39 -3.48 8.79 -10.49
CA THR A 39 -3.09 9.74 -9.45
C THR A 39 -3.38 9.14 -8.08
N VAL A 40 -2.38 9.13 -7.21
CA VAL A 40 -2.51 8.75 -5.80
C VAL A 40 -2.29 10.00 -4.96
N VAL A 41 -3.25 10.32 -4.10
CA VAL A 41 -3.13 11.41 -3.12
C VAL A 41 -2.61 10.82 -1.83
N LEU A 42 -1.49 11.35 -1.36
CA LEU A 42 -0.77 10.91 -0.16
C LEU A 42 -0.63 12.10 0.82
N PRO A 43 -1.69 12.44 1.57
CA PRO A 43 -1.66 13.58 2.48
C PRO A 43 -0.61 13.38 3.58
N ALA A 44 -0.02 14.49 4.03
CA ALA A 44 1.04 14.51 5.05
C ALA A 44 2.37 13.83 4.68
N PHE A 45 2.48 13.19 3.51
CA PHE A 45 3.78 12.76 2.98
C PHE A 45 4.63 13.97 2.57
N THR A 46 5.94 13.83 2.66
CA THR A 46 6.90 14.87 2.31
C THR A 46 7.95 14.35 1.34
N GLY A 47 8.58 15.22 0.57
CA GLY A 47 9.67 14.83 -0.34
C GLY A 47 10.04 15.98 -1.27
N PRO A 48 11.13 15.85 -2.05
CA PRO A 48 11.49 16.83 -3.06
C PRO A 48 10.44 16.82 -4.19
N GLU A 49 10.13 17.99 -4.76
CA GLU A 49 9.33 18.05 -6.00
C GLU A 49 10.07 17.28 -7.11
N ALA A 50 9.39 16.31 -7.72
CA ALA A 50 10.00 15.44 -8.71
C ALA A 50 9.11 15.39 -9.95
N ALA A 51 9.54 16.10 -11.00
CA ALA A 51 8.82 16.15 -12.27
C ALA A 51 8.76 14.77 -12.94
N THR A 52 9.81 13.96 -12.82
CA THR A 52 9.87 12.59 -13.34
C THR A 52 10.85 11.75 -12.53
N PHE A 53 10.50 10.50 -12.24
CA PHE A 53 11.41 9.45 -11.77
C PHE A 53 10.98 8.09 -12.31
N ASN A 54 11.93 7.16 -12.38
CA ASN A 54 11.66 5.82 -12.86
C ASN A 54 10.88 5.05 -11.81
N VAL A 55 9.82 4.37 -12.25
CA VAL A 55 9.09 3.37 -11.46
C VAL A 55 9.16 2.05 -12.18
N THR A 56 8.97 0.95 -11.45
CA THR A 56 8.82 -0.36 -12.06
C THR A 56 7.41 -0.84 -11.84
N SER A 57 6.79 -1.37 -12.89
CA SER A 57 5.44 -1.91 -12.84
C SER A 57 5.40 -3.38 -13.22
N THR A 58 4.40 -4.07 -12.71
CA THR A 58 3.99 -5.41 -13.12
C THR A 58 2.51 -5.31 -13.50
N PRO A 59 2.13 -5.57 -14.77
CA PRO A 59 2.99 -6.00 -15.88
C PRO A 59 4.05 -4.98 -16.28
N ALA A 60 5.22 -5.48 -16.69
CA ALA A 60 6.36 -4.64 -17.08
C ALA A 60 6.04 -3.79 -18.30
N GLY A 61 6.55 -2.54 -18.30
CA GLY A 61 6.41 -1.59 -19.41
C GLY A 61 5.19 -0.67 -19.31
N ILE A 62 4.12 -1.05 -18.61
CA ILE A 62 2.87 -0.26 -18.54
C ILE A 62 3.12 1.14 -17.96
N ILE A 63 3.76 1.17 -16.79
CA ILE A 63 4.09 2.39 -16.06
C ILE A 63 5.60 2.38 -15.83
N GLN A 64 6.27 3.31 -16.49
CA GLN A 64 7.73 3.46 -16.41
C GLN A 64 8.14 4.72 -15.66
N VAL A 65 7.28 5.74 -15.66
CA VAL A 65 7.58 7.06 -15.10
C VAL A 65 6.48 7.49 -14.14
N GLY A 66 6.92 7.89 -12.95
CA GLY A 66 6.11 8.58 -11.96
C GLY A 66 6.56 10.03 -11.79
N SER A 67 5.71 10.85 -11.19
CA SER A 67 5.99 12.22 -10.79
C SER A 67 5.39 12.46 -9.41
N TRP A 68 6.05 13.27 -8.60
CA TRP A 68 5.62 13.58 -7.23
C TRP A 68 5.55 15.08 -7.04
N SER A 69 4.40 15.53 -6.55
CA SER A 69 4.20 16.91 -6.13
C SER A 69 4.05 17.01 -4.63
N ASN A 70 5.04 17.63 -3.99
CA ASN A 70 5.05 17.89 -2.55
C ASN A 70 4.05 18.99 -2.17
N THR A 71 3.74 19.90 -3.10
CA THR A 71 2.77 20.98 -2.92
C THR A 71 1.34 20.45 -2.91
N SER A 72 1.00 19.58 -3.87
CA SER A 72 -0.35 19.02 -4.00
C SER A 72 -0.54 17.67 -3.30
N LYS A 73 0.54 17.07 -2.78
CA LYS A 73 0.57 15.74 -2.14
C LYS A 73 0.11 14.63 -3.09
N ARG A 74 0.54 14.71 -4.35
CA ARG A 74 0.08 13.82 -5.44
C ARG A 74 1.25 13.09 -6.07
N LEU A 75 1.13 11.77 -6.11
CA LEU A 75 1.92 10.89 -6.94
C LEU A 75 1.13 10.62 -8.22
N ALA A 76 1.66 11.04 -9.36
CA ALA A 76 1.05 10.78 -10.66
C ALA A 76 1.91 9.81 -11.47
N MET A 77 1.26 8.81 -12.07
CA MET A 77 1.89 7.74 -12.84
C MET A 77 1.20 7.66 -14.20
N ASN A 78 1.98 7.74 -15.27
CA ASN A 78 1.43 7.77 -16.62
C ASN A 78 1.52 6.39 -17.26
N ILE A 79 0.48 6.02 -18.00
CA ILE A 79 0.48 4.84 -18.84
C ILE A 79 1.28 5.16 -20.10
N THR A 80 2.38 4.46 -20.33
CA THR A 80 3.35 4.79 -21.40
C THR A 80 3.40 3.75 -22.51
N ASP A 81 3.25 2.47 -22.20
CA ASP A 81 3.47 1.40 -23.17
C ASP A 81 2.21 0.59 -23.48
N LYS A 82 2.27 -0.09 -24.63
CA LYS A 82 1.35 -1.15 -25.00
C LYS A 82 1.51 -2.28 -24.00
N GLY A 83 0.41 -2.78 -23.45
CA GLY A 83 0.49 -3.83 -22.44
C GLY A 83 1.24 -5.07 -22.89
N PRO A 84 1.56 -5.99 -21.97
CA PRO A 84 2.38 -7.18 -22.23
C PRO A 84 1.83 -8.07 -23.37
N GLU A 85 0.55 -7.92 -23.72
CA GLU A 85 -0.11 -8.65 -24.82
C GLU A 85 -0.06 -7.92 -26.19
N GLY A 86 0.69 -6.81 -26.31
CA GLY A 86 0.81 -6.06 -27.56
C GLY A 86 -0.43 -5.23 -27.95
N GLY A 87 -1.37 -5.04 -27.02
CA GLY A 87 -2.58 -4.21 -27.19
C GLY A 87 -2.32 -2.72 -26.97
N ASP A 88 -3.29 -1.87 -27.30
CA ASP A 88 -3.18 -0.39 -27.19
C ASP A 88 -3.32 0.14 -25.75
N GLY A 89 -2.68 -0.51 -24.77
CA GLY A 89 -2.70 -0.11 -23.36
C GLY A 89 -2.84 -1.27 -22.38
N LEU A 90 -3.21 -0.97 -21.15
CA LEU A 90 -3.49 -1.95 -20.10
C LEU A 90 -4.96 -2.41 -20.24
N GLN A 91 -5.19 -3.70 -20.45
CA GLN A 91 -6.54 -4.24 -20.55
C GLN A 91 -7.32 -4.18 -19.23
N ALA A 92 -8.65 -4.24 -19.34
CA ALA A 92 -9.52 -4.39 -18.19
C ALA A 92 -9.27 -5.71 -17.43
N LEU A 93 -9.57 -5.68 -16.13
CA LEU A 93 -9.46 -6.75 -15.15
C LEU A 93 -8.04 -7.24 -14.84
N VAL A 94 -7.01 -6.49 -15.26
CA VAL A 94 -5.60 -6.77 -14.97
C VAL A 94 -5.19 -6.16 -13.63
N ASP A 95 -4.47 -6.97 -12.83
CA ASP A 95 -3.84 -6.51 -11.59
C ASP A 95 -2.52 -5.82 -11.92
N VAL A 96 -2.35 -4.61 -11.39
CA VAL A 96 -1.15 -3.79 -11.57
C VAL A 96 -0.49 -3.57 -10.23
N MET A 97 0.81 -3.79 -10.17
CA MET A 97 1.66 -3.38 -9.05
C MET A 97 2.68 -2.37 -9.55
N VAL A 98 2.83 -1.24 -8.87
CA VAL A 98 3.84 -0.22 -9.19
C VAL A 98 4.75 -0.01 -7.98
N LEU A 99 6.02 -0.28 -8.16
CA LEU A 99 7.10 -0.03 -7.21
C LEU A 99 7.65 1.38 -7.44
N VAL A 100 7.41 2.26 -6.46
CA VAL A 100 8.02 3.58 -6.35
C VAL A 100 9.28 3.45 -5.51
N PRO A 101 10.47 3.63 -6.11
CA PRO A 101 11.73 3.41 -5.40
C PRO A 101 11.96 4.49 -4.34
N SER A 102 12.72 4.15 -3.29
CA SER A 102 13.15 5.10 -2.26
C SER A 102 13.99 6.26 -2.83
N SER A 103 14.58 6.10 -4.01
CA SER A 103 15.27 7.17 -4.74
C SER A 103 14.33 8.32 -5.16
N ALA A 104 13.02 8.11 -5.17
CA ALA A 104 12.04 9.19 -5.33
C ALA A 104 12.04 10.18 -4.15
N GLY A 105 12.65 9.81 -3.01
CA GLY A 105 12.79 10.70 -1.85
C GLY A 105 11.48 10.99 -1.12
N ILE A 106 10.43 10.19 -1.36
CA ILE A 106 9.14 10.34 -0.70
C ILE A 106 9.23 9.73 0.71
N SER A 107 8.93 10.55 1.71
CA SER A 107 8.97 10.20 3.12
C SER A 107 7.58 10.04 3.71
N LEU A 108 7.45 9.07 4.61
CA LEU A 108 6.25 8.82 5.39
C LEU A 108 5.96 9.99 6.34
N PRO A 109 4.69 10.26 6.68
CA PRO A 109 4.36 11.27 7.67
C PRO A 109 5.06 10.99 9.01
N ALA A 110 5.62 12.03 9.65
CA ALA A 110 6.29 11.90 10.95
C ALA A 110 5.33 11.47 12.08
N ALA A 111 4.04 11.78 11.93
CA ALA A 111 2.98 11.33 12.84
C ALA A 111 2.60 9.85 12.65
N GLY A 112 3.11 9.20 11.61
CA GLY A 112 2.68 7.87 11.19
C GLY A 112 1.45 7.90 10.28
N LEU A 113 0.94 6.70 9.97
CA LEU A 113 -0.26 6.44 9.19
C LEU A 113 -1.15 5.47 9.98
N ALA A 114 -2.46 5.72 9.98
CA ALA A 114 -3.40 4.76 10.52
C ALA A 114 -3.54 3.55 9.58
N LEU A 115 -3.94 2.40 10.13
CA LEU A 115 -4.35 1.26 9.30
C LEU A 115 -5.54 1.68 8.43
N ASN A 116 -5.44 1.43 7.11
CA ASN A 116 -6.47 1.75 6.12
C ASN A 116 -6.94 3.21 6.19
N GLN A 117 -5.99 4.14 6.17
CA GLN A 117 -6.27 5.57 6.33
C GLN A 117 -7.16 6.07 5.17
N PRO A 118 -8.35 6.61 5.46
CA PRO A 118 -9.36 6.94 4.43
C PRO A 118 -8.94 8.10 3.52
N ASP A 119 -7.99 8.93 3.96
CA ASP A 119 -7.52 10.10 3.22
C ASP A 119 -6.51 9.74 2.11
N LEU A 120 -6.00 8.51 2.11
CA LEU A 120 -5.19 7.99 1.01
C LEU A 120 -6.14 7.58 -0.11
N THR A 121 -6.08 8.29 -1.23
CA THR A 121 -7.01 8.07 -2.34
C THR A 121 -6.28 7.79 -3.63
N ILE A 122 -6.92 7.01 -4.50
CA ILE A 122 -6.48 6.72 -5.86
C ILE A 122 -7.57 7.19 -6.84
N ALA A 123 -7.14 7.80 -7.94
CA ALA A 123 -7.98 8.30 -9.01
C ALA A 123 -7.34 8.00 -10.37
N THR A 124 -8.13 8.00 -11.44
CA THR A 124 -7.61 7.97 -12.81
C THR A 124 -8.47 8.81 -13.75
N ASN A 125 -7.82 9.47 -14.71
CA ASN A 125 -8.48 10.24 -15.77
C ASN A 125 -8.75 9.40 -17.03
N ALA A 126 -8.83 8.07 -16.90
CA ALA A 126 -8.88 7.17 -18.04
C ALA A 126 -9.98 7.50 -19.04
N ALA A 127 -9.65 7.47 -20.33
CA ALA A 127 -10.61 7.73 -21.40
C ALA A 127 -11.80 6.76 -21.41
N ALA A 128 -11.59 5.51 -20.97
CA ALA A 128 -12.62 4.49 -20.88
C ALA A 128 -13.63 4.67 -19.72
N GLY A 129 -13.38 5.63 -18.82
CA GLY A 129 -14.26 5.93 -17.69
C GLY A 129 -13.49 6.44 -16.47
N PRO A 130 -13.41 7.76 -16.22
CA PRO A 130 -12.61 8.27 -15.12
C PRO A 130 -13.06 7.69 -13.77
N VAL A 131 -12.08 7.39 -12.91
CA VAL A 131 -12.31 6.98 -11.53
C VAL A 131 -12.07 8.18 -10.65
N GLU A 132 -13.14 8.65 -10.02
CA GLU A 132 -13.08 9.68 -8.99
C GLU A 132 -12.23 9.21 -7.80
N PRO A 133 -11.63 10.15 -7.03
CA PRO A 133 -10.83 9.83 -5.86
C PRO A 133 -11.53 8.83 -4.93
N THR A 134 -10.99 7.61 -4.90
CA THR A 134 -11.53 6.50 -4.11
C THR A 134 -10.52 6.15 -3.02
N PRO A 135 -10.94 5.99 -1.75
CA PRO A 135 -10.05 5.55 -0.68
C PRO A 135 -9.38 4.22 -1.00
N ILE A 136 -8.10 4.10 -0.68
CA ILE A 136 -7.36 2.85 -0.78
C ILE A 136 -7.85 1.90 0.32
N ALA A 137 -8.29 0.70 -0.06
CA ALA A 137 -8.96 -0.21 0.87
C ALA A 137 -8.02 -0.81 1.92
N ALA A 138 -6.75 -1.00 1.56
CA ALA A 138 -5.70 -1.50 2.44
C ALA A 138 -4.49 -0.58 2.43
N SER A 139 -4.10 -0.07 3.60
CA SER A 139 -2.82 0.63 3.81
C SER A 139 -2.24 0.21 5.17
N PRO A 140 -0.95 -0.11 5.29
CA PRO A 140 -0.36 -0.48 6.56
C PRO A 140 -0.36 0.71 7.53
N ALA A 141 -0.45 0.39 8.81
CA ALA A 141 -0.21 1.38 9.85
C ALA A 141 1.30 1.62 9.99
N ILE A 142 1.70 2.88 10.01
CA ILE A 142 3.06 3.32 10.31
C ILE A 142 2.99 4.05 11.63
N PHE A 143 3.84 3.70 12.60
CA PHE A 143 3.87 4.37 13.88
C PHE A 143 5.22 5.07 14.08
N PRO A 144 5.27 6.16 14.86
CA PRO A 144 6.53 6.69 15.38
C PRO A 144 7.29 5.61 16.15
N GLU A 145 8.62 5.72 16.20
CA GLU A 145 9.45 4.80 16.99
C GLU A 145 8.93 4.64 18.43
N GLY A 146 8.89 3.40 18.93
CA GLY A 146 8.55 3.10 20.32
C GLY A 146 7.14 2.54 20.61
N GLN A 147 6.33 2.26 19.59
CA GLN A 147 5.05 1.54 19.78
C GLN A 147 5.16 0.05 19.40
N PHE A 148 4.57 -0.81 20.22
CA PHE A 148 4.63 -2.26 20.03
C PHE A 148 3.75 -2.69 18.84
N TRP A 149 4.36 -3.38 17.87
CA TRP A 149 3.73 -3.89 16.64
C TRP A 149 2.74 -5.05 16.87
N SER A 150 2.91 -5.79 17.96
CA SER A 150 1.93 -6.77 18.44
C SER A 150 1.89 -6.76 19.96
N MET A 151 0.69 -6.71 20.51
CA MET A 151 0.42 -7.05 21.90
C MET A 151 -0.71 -8.06 21.88
N GLY A 152 -0.35 -9.34 22.02
CA GLY A 152 -1.28 -10.42 22.27
C GLY A 152 -0.94 -11.03 23.63
N VAL A 153 -1.93 -11.13 24.51
CA VAL A 153 -1.85 -12.01 25.67
C VAL A 153 -2.52 -13.31 25.23
N GLU A 154 -1.73 -14.34 25.00
CA GLU A 154 -2.23 -15.69 24.76
C GLU A 154 -2.16 -16.46 26.08
N TYR A 155 -3.30 -16.98 26.54
CA TYR A 155 -3.38 -17.77 27.75
C TYR A 155 -3.35 -19.25 27.36
N ASP A 156 -2.19 -19.88 27.47
CA ASP A 156 -2.12 -21.35 27.43
C ASP A 156 -2.46 -21.89 28.82
N SER A 157 -3.72 -22.24 29.05
CA SER A 157 -4.07 -23.07 30.20
C SER A 157 -3.98 -24.55 29.83
N SER A 158 -2.79 -25.02 29.49
CA SER A 158 -2.43 -26.44 29.55
C SER A 158 -2.17 -26.86 31.01
N ALA A 159 -3.07 -26.47 31.91
CA ALA A 159 -3.19 -27.14 33.19
C ALA A 159 -3.81 -28.51 32.91
N VAL A 160 -2.96 -29.51 32.71
CA VAL A 160 -3.34 -30.90 32.89
C VAL A 160 -3.94 -30.99 34.28
N LEU A 161 -5.25 -31.25 34.37
CA LEU A 161 -5.82 -31.78 35.60
C LEU A 161 -5.11 -33.11 35.82
N CYS A 162 -4.05 -33.11 36.64
CA CYS A 162 -3.60 -34.35 37.25
C CYS A 162 -4.83 -34.91 37.95
N SER A 163 -5.34 -36.04 37.47
CA SER A 163 -6.34 -36.83 38.16
C SER A 163 -5.72 -37.37 39.44
N ASN A 164 -5.52 -36.48 40.40
CA ASN A 164 -5.24 -36.86 41.77
C ASN A 164 -6.59 -37.28 42.31
N THR A 165 -6.85 -38.58 42.22
CA THR A 165 -7.78 -39.29 43.09
C THR A 165 -7.54 -38.77 44.50
N PHE A 166 -8.44 -37.93 44.99
CA PHE A 166 -8.39 -37.45 46.37
C PHE A 166 -8.60 -38.67 47.25
N GLY A 167 -7.51 -39.14 47.87
CA GLY A 167 -7.58 -40.12 48.94
C GLY A 167 -8.51 -39.59 50.01
N GLY A 168 -9.64 -40.27 50.18
CA GLY A 168 -10.56 -40.00 51.28
C GLY A 168 -9.84 -40.23 52.59
N LEU A 169 -9.52 -39.14 53.29
CA LEU A 169 -9.27 -39.17 54.71
C LEU A 169 -10.65 -39.17 55.39
N VAL A 170 -10.99 -40.29 56.01
CA VAL A 170 -12.09 -40.39 56.98
C VAL A 170 -11.56 -39.78 58.29
N PRO A 171 -12.16 -38.69 58.82
CA PRO A 171 -11.84 -38.15 60.14
C PRO A 171 -12.54 -38.97 61.26
N PRO A 172 -12.13 -38.82 62.53
CA PRO A 172 -11.99 -39.90 63.53
C PRO A 172 -13.28 -40.54 64.03
#